data_AF-Q03083-F1
#
_entry.id   AF-Q03083-F1
#
_cell.length_a   1.000
_cell.length_b   1.000
_cell.length_c   1.000
_cell.angle_alpha   90.00
_cell.angle_beta   90.00
_cell.angle_gamma   90.00
#
_symmetry.space_group_name_H-M   'P 1'
#
loop_
_entity.id
_entity.type
_entity.pdbx_description
1 polymer ?
#
loop_
_entity_poly.entity_id
_entity_poly.type
_entity_poly.pdbx_seq_one_letter_code
_entity_poly.pdbx_strand_id
1 'polypeptide(L)'
;MTTRKTVDSRLLEWQTTCKHPVINLTPEKVDKLYHLKLKSESKNISSNRLLPISLSSLQKKMEKLFIKDKSHSHKPSLPDPKVPTLRTYKDGGFFISGKGSMKLPDIESAIHKFLWKKYGKGLVYCYGCDPTGKKRHTEWFNVPVLELPSVLRLIDSYCLGGESR
;
A
#
# COMPACT_ATOMS: atom_id res chain seq x y z
N MET A 1 9.46 13.22 5.57
CA MET A 1 8.78 13.33 4.25
C MET A 1 9.54 14.25 3.25
N THR A 2 9.50 13.94 1.95
CA THR A 2 10.31 14.61 0.91
C THR A 2 9.60 15.85 0.33
N THR A 3 10.37 16.87 -0.06
CA THR A 3 9.85 18.16 -0.57
C THR A 3 9.79 18.24 -2.10
N ARG A 4 9.98 17.12 -2.81
CA ARG A 4 9.99 17.09 -4.28
C ARG A 4 8.59 17.27 -4.86
N LYS A 5 8.52 17.90 -6.03
CA LYS A 5 7.27 18.30 -6.68
C LYS A 5 6.48 17.13 -7.27
N THR A 6 7.16 16.12 -7.83
CA THR A 6 6.52 14.99 -8.51
C THR A 6 6.55 13.73 -7.64
N VAL A 7 5.59 12.83 -7.83
CA VAL A 7 5.56 11.55 -7.11
C VAL A 7 6.80 10.71 -7.44
N ASP A 8 7.17 10.62 -8.72
CA ASP A 8 8.32 9.80 -9.14
C ASP A 8 9.65 10.25 -8.54
N SER A 9 9.90 11.56 -8.46
CA SER A 9 11.11 12.06 -7.81
C SER A 9 11.13 11.75 -6.32
N ARG A 10 9.97 11.77 -5.66
CA ARG A 10 9.87 11.37 -4.24
C ARG A 10 10.16 9.89 -4.08
N LEU A 11 9.60 9.03 -4.94
CA LEU A 11 9.83 7.59 -4.89
C LEU A 11 11.31 7.24 -5.16
N LEU A 12 11.92 7.89 -6.15
CA LEU A 12 13.34 7.69 -6.47
C LEU A 12 14.24 8.09 -5.28
N GLU A 13 13.96 9.23 -4.65
CA GLU A 13 14.69 9.67 -3.45
C GLU A 13 14.61 8.65 -2.32
N TRP A 14 13.41 8.07 -2.08
CA TRP A 14 13.24 6.99 -1.12
C TRP A 14 14.01 5.72 -1.52
N GLN A 15 13.97 5.32 -2.78
CA GLN A 15 14.70 4.15 -3.29
C GLN A 15 16.21 4.33 -3.13
N THR A 16 16.75 5.50 -3.48
CA THR A 16 18.18 5.80 -3.32
C THR A 16 18.59 5.81 -1.85
N THR A 17 17.77 6.40 -0.97
CA THR A 17 18.05 6.49 0.47
C THR A 17 17.99 5.14 1.16
N CYS A 18 16.97 4.34 0.85
CA CYS A 18 16.74 3.04 1.47
C CYS A 18 17.46 1.89 0.77
N LYS A 19 18.00 2.11 -0.44
CA LYS A 19 18.61 1.09 -1.30
C LYS A 19 17.70 -0.12 -1.56
N HIS A 20 16.39 0.11 -1.51
CA HIS A 20 15.37 -0.91 -1.70
C HIS A 20 14.37 -0.45 -2.75
N PRO A 21 13.83 -1.36 -3.58
CA PRO A 21 12.76 -1.02 -4.50
C PRO A 21 11.52 -0.61 -3.72
N VAL A 22 10.97 0.57 -4.06
CA VAL A 22 9.74 1.10 -3.47
C VAL A 22 8.61 0.90 -4.47
N ILE A 23 7.52 0.28 -4.01
CA ILE A 23 6.31 0.08 -4.80
C ILE A 23 5.28 1.11 -4.36
N ASN A 24 4.89 2.01 -5.27
CA ASN A 24 3.77 2.90 -5.02
C ASN A 24 2.44 2.12 -4.99
N LEU A 25 1.68 2.23 -3.90
CA LEU A 25 0.37 1.62 -3.72
C LEU A 25 -0.74 2.50 -4.31
N THR A 26 -0.89 2.41 -5.64
CA THR A 26 -1.97 3.09 -6.36
C THR A 26 -3.35 2.48 -6.02
N PRO A 27 -4.46 3.21 -6.23
CA PRO A 27 -5.82 2.69 -6.02
C PRO A 27 -6.07 1.36 -6.72
N GLU A 28 -5.58 1.17 -7.96
CA GLU A 28 -5.78 -0.10 -8.68
C GLU A 28 -4.98 -1.24 -8.04
N LYS A 29 -3.78 -0.96 -7.51
CA LYS A 29 -2.97 -1.97 -6.81
C LYS A 29 -3.59 -2.32 -5.47
N VAL A 30 -4.10 -1.33 -4.74
CA VAL A 30 -4.81 -1.54 -3.48
C VAL A 30 -6.05 -2.40 -3.70
N ASP A 31 -6.83 -2.11 -4.73
CA ASP A 31 -8.01 -2.90 -5.08
C ASP A 31 -7.66 -4.36 -5.40
N LYS A 32 -6.62 -4.58 -6.21
CA LYS A 32 -6.09 -5.92 -6.48
C LYS A 32 -5.68 -6.65 -5.20
N LEU A 33 -4.91 -5.99 -4.32
CA LEU A 33 -4.46 -6.56 -3.05
C LEU A 33 -5.65 -6.90 -2.13
N TYR A 34 -6.63 -6.01 -2.05
CA TYR A 34 -7.85 -6.18 -1.28
C TYR A 34 -8.61 -7.43 -1.73
N HIS A 35 -8.86 -7.56 -3.04
CA HIS A 35 -9.56 -8.72 -3.59
C HIS A 35 -8.77 -10.03 -3.46
N LEU A 36 -7.44 -10.00 -3.62
CA LEU A 36 -6.60 -11.17 -3.39
C LEU A 36 -6.67 -11.63 -1.93
N LYS A 37 -6.66 -10.68 -0.98
CA LYS A 37 -6.78 -10.98 0.44
C LYS A 37 -8.13 -11.61 0.78
N LEU A 38 -9.22 -11.01 0.30
CA LEU A 38 -10.57 -11.59 0.47
C LEU A 38 -10.68 -13.02 -0.09
N LYS A 39 -10.14 -13.27 -1.28
CA LYS A 39 -10.14 -14.62 -1.90
C LYS A 39 -9.35 -15.62 -1.06
N SER A 40 -8.22 -15.22 -0.46
CA SER A 40 -7.42 -16.11 0.38
C SER A 40 -8.12 -16.48 1.68
N GLU A 41 -8.80 -15.53 2.32
CA GLU A 41 -9.55 -15.78 3.56
C GLU A 41 -10.72 -16.73 3.33
N SER A 42 -11.45 -16.55 2.22
CA SER A 42 -12.56 -17.42 1.85
C SER A 42 -12.09 -18.88 1.57
N LYS A 43 -10.90 -19.07 0.97
CA LYS A 43 -10.33 -20.41 0.73
C LYS A 43 -9.85 -21.11 2.00
N ASN A 44 -9.35 -20.36 2.98
CA ASN A 44 -8.89 -20.92 4.24
C ASN A 44 -10.05 -21.48 5.08
N ILE A 45 -11.22 -20.84 5.03
CA ILE A 45 -12.44 -21.33 5.70
C ILE A 45 -12.88 -22.68 5.11
N SER A 46 -12.78 -22.85 3.78
CA SER A 46 -13.12 -24.12 3.12
C SER A 46 -12.07 -25.23 3.33
N SER A 47 -10.87 -24.90 3.80
CA SER A 47 -9.75 -25.85 3.90
C SER A 47 -9.49 -26.36 5.32
N ASN A 48 -10.35 -26.06 6.29
CA ASN A 48 -10.28 -26.63 7.66
C ASN A 48 -10.59 -28.13 7.74
N ARG A 49 -10.52 -28.88 6.63
CA ARG A 49 -10.31 -30.33 6.70
C ARG A 49 -8.84 -30.56 6.99
N LEU A 50 -8.53 -30.86 8.25
CA LEU A 50 -7.28 -31.47 8.71
C LEU A 50 -6.98 -32.70 7.86
N LEU A 51 -6.24 -32.52 6.77
CA LEU A 51 -5.58 -33.60 6.07
C LEU A 51 -4.08 -33.37 6.24
N PRO A 52 -3.31 -34.39 6.63
CA PRO A 52 -1.87 -34.26 6.80
C PRO A 52 -1.27 -34.01 5.42
N ILE A 53 -0.91 -32.75 5.15
CA ILE A 53 -0.20 -32.39 3.93
C ILE A 53 1.20 -32.97 4.08
N SER A 54 1.50 -34.05 3.35
CA SER A 54 2.86 -34.59 3.31
C SER A 54 3.79 -33.54 2.69
N LEU A 55 4.99 -33.38 3.25
CA LEU A 55 6.03 -32.46 2.75
C LEU A 55 6.27 -32.62 1.24
N SER A 56 6.21 -33.85 0.73
CA SER A 56 6.36 -34.16 -0.70
C SER A 56 5.25 -33.56 -1.58
N SER A 57 4.02 -33.45 -1.07
CA SER A 57 2.92 -32.83 -1.80
C SER A 57 2.97 -31.31 -1.77
N LEU A 58 3.52 -30.70 -0.71
CA LEU A 58 3.83 -29.27 -0.66
C LEU A 58 4.96 -28.91 -1.63
N GLN A 59 6.02 -29.73 -1.66
CA GLN A 59 7.18 -29.54 -2.52
C GLN A 59 6.78 -29.62 -4.01
N LYS A 60 5.95 -30.59 -4.41
CA LYS A 60 5.37 -30.67 -5.76
C LYS A 60 4.48 -29.48 -6.13
N LYS A 61 3.83 -28.83 -5.15
CA LYS A 61 3.04 -27.61 -5.39
C LYS A 61 3.94 -26.38 -5.54
N MET A 62 5.01 -26.31 -4.74
CA MET A 62 6.03 -25.25 -4.82
C MET A 62 6.81 -25.32 -6.15
N GLU A 63 7.09 -26.52 -6.67
CA GLU A 63 7.68 -26.72 -8.00
C GLU A 63 6.82 -26.19 -9.16
N LYS A 64 5.53 -25.92 -8.94
CA LYS A 64 4.66 -25.32 -9.95
C LYS A 64 4.58 -23.79 -9.84
N LEU A 65 5.19 -23.20 -8.82
CA LEU A 65 5.26 -21.76 -8.61
C LEU A 65 6.50 -21.18 -9.32
N PHE A 66 6.66 -21.47 -10.60
CA PHE A 66 7.53 -20.67 -11.46
C PHE A 66 6.66 -19.64 -12.18
N ILE A 67 7.04 -18.37 -12.09
CA ILE A 67 6.41 -17.29 -12.86
C ILE A 67 6.81 -17.51 -14.31
N LYS A 68 5.99 -18.25 -15.07
CA LYS A 68 6.05 -18.19 -16.52
C LYS A 68 5.45 -16.86 -16.92
N ASP A 69 6.28 -15.95 -17.42
CA ASP A 69 5.82 -14.79 -18.19
C ASP A 69 5.08 -15.30 -19.42
N LYS A 70 3.78 -15.56 -19.26
CA LYS A 70 2.87 -15.75 -20.36
C LYS A 70 2.20 -14.42 -20.63
N SER A 71 2.81 -13.68 -21.55
CA SER A 71 2.09 -12.79 -22.46
C SER A 71 1.01 -13.62 -23.16
N HIS A 72 -0.23 -13.59 -22.65
CA HIS A 72 -1.50 -13.83 -23.35
C HIS A 72 -2.58 -13.98 -22.26
N SER A 73 -3.42 -12.97 -22.08
CA SER A 73 -4.74 -12.87 -22.71
C SER A 73 -5.71 -13.90 -22.13
N HIS A 74 -6.36 -13.52 -21.03
CA HIS A 74 -7.79 -13.66 -20.79
C HIS A 74 -8.08 -12.87 -19.52
N LYS A 75 -8.52 -11.63 -19.71
CA LYS A 75 -9.08 -10.79 -18.64
C LYS A 75 -10.43 -11.41 -18.28
N PRO A 76 -10.64 -11.97 -17.07
CA PRO A 76 -12.00 -12.14 -16.60
C PRO A 76 -12.50 -10.73 -16.34
N SER A 77 -13.53 -10.29 -17.06
CA SER A 77 -14.30 -9.10 -16.70
C SER A 77 -15.04 -9.40 -15.40
N LEU A 78 -14.32 -9.30 -14.28
CA LEU A 78 -14.97 -9.01 -13.01
C LEU A 78 -15.64 -7.64 -13.19
N PRO A 79 -16.88 -7.45 -12.71
CA PRO A 79 -17.49 -6.13 -12.68
C PRO A 79 -16.49 -5.22 -11.96
N ASP A 80 -16.04 -4.18 -12.66
CA ASP A 80 -15.08 -3.20 -12.14
C ASP A 80 -15.63 -2.75 -10.78
N PRO A 81 -14.99 -3.14 -9.66
CA PRO A 81 -15.39 -2.62 -8.37
C PRO A 81 -15.11 -1.14 -8.50
N LYS A 82 -16.17 -0.31 -8.54
CA LYS A 82 -16.06 1.14 -8.75
C LYS A 82 -14.94 1.67 -7.87
N VAL A 83 -13.76 1.86 -8.46
CA VAL A 83 -12.58 2.34 -7.74
C VAL A 83 -13.05 3.65 -7.12
N PRO A 84 -12.98 3.81 -5.79
CA PRO A 84 -13.48 5.01 -5.14
C PRO A 84 -12.94 6.22 -5.89
N THR A 85 -13.83 7.10 -6.34
CA THR A 85 -13.43 8.29 -7.10
C THR A 85 -12.72 9.22 -6.13
N LEU A 86 -11.40 9.05 -6.00
CA LEU A 86 -10.55 9.88 -5.17
C LEU A 86 -10.37 11.21 -5.89
N ARG A 87 -10.79 12.31 -5.25
CA ARG A 87 -10.87 13.62 -5.90
C ARG A 87 -9.52 14.31 -6.02
N THR A 88 -8.65 14.07 -5.04
CA THR A 88 -7.34 14.72 -4.92
C THR A 88 -6.20 13.83 -5.42
N TYR A 89 -6.51 12.58 -5.79
CA TYR A 89 -5.54 11.64 -6.33
C TYR A 89 -5.32 11.89 -7.82
N LYS A 90 -4.08 12.18 -8.20
CA LYS A 90 -3.62 12.32 -9.60
C LYS A 90 -2.15 11.91 -9.70
N ASP A 91 -1.68 11.52 -10.88
CA ASP A 91 -0.26 11.25 -11.16
C ASP A 91 0.46 10.39 -10.10
N GLY A 92 -0.22 9.38 -9.56
CA GLY A 92 0.35 8.47 -8.58
C GLY A 92 0.32 8.94 -7.11
N GLY A 93 -0.29 10.08 -6.79
CA GLY A 93 -0.32 10.60 -5.42
C GLY A 93 -1.45 11.58 -5.12
N PHE A 94 -1.51 12.05 -3.88
CA PHE A 94 -2.51 13.00 -3.41
C PHE A 94 -1.97 14.43 -3.43
N PHE A 95 -2.82 15.38 -3.83
CA PHE A 95 -2.46 16.78 -4.01
C PHE A 95 -3.45 17.70 -3.33
N ILE A 96 -2.95 18.85 -2.88
CA ILE A 96 -3.78 19.94 -2.34
C ILE A 96 -3.67 21.14 -3.25
N SER A 97 -4.76 21.90 -3.41
CA SER A 97 -4.77 23.12 -4.22
C SER A 97 -3.98 24.28 -3.59
N GLY A 98 -3.74 24.21 -2.28
CA GLY A 98 -3.09 25.27 -1.49
C GLY A 98 -3.99 26.47 -1.21
N LYS A 99 -5.28 26.42 -1.59
CA LYS A 99 -6.25 27.50 -1.41
C LYS A 99 -7.07 27.39 -0.11
N GLY A 100 -6.99 26.28 0.60
CA GLY A 100 -7.72 26.07 1.86
C GLY A 100 -6.98 26.58 3.09
N SER A 101 -7.59 26.35 4.25
CA SER A 101 -7.10 26.82 5.55
C SER A 101 -5.94 26.00 6.11
N MET A 102 -5.79 24.73 5.70
CA MET A 102 -4.71 23.85 6.17
C MET A 102 -3.54 23.80 5.18
N LYS A 103 -2.31 23.94 5.71
CA LYS A 103 -1.07 23.81 4.92
C LYS A 103 -0.66 22.35 4.79
N LEU A 104 0.15 22.04 3.78
CA LEU A 104 0.64 20.68 3.50
C LEU A 104 1.26 19.99 4.74
N PRO A 105 2.13 20.62 5.54
CA PRO A 105 2.73 19.97 6.70
C PRO A 105 1.71 19.61 7.78
N ASP A 106 0.67 20.43 7.94
CA ASP A 106 -0.39 20.20 8.92
C ASP A 106 -1.27 19.01 8.51
N ILE A 107 -1.59 18.93 7.22
CA ILE A 107 -2.35 17.80 6.64
C ILE A 107 -1.55 16.50 6.78
N GLU A 108 -0.26 16.52 6.42
CA GLU A 108 0.62 15.37 6.60
C GLU A 108 0.70 14.94 8.07
N SER A 109 0.91 15.89 8.98
CA SER A 109 0.95 15.62 10.42
C SER A 109 -0.35 15.01 10.93
N ALA A 110 -1.49 15.50 10.45
CA ALA A 110 -2.81 14.98 10.80
C ALA A 110 -2.99 13.53 10.32
N ILE A 111 -2.59 13.23 9.08
CA ILE A 111 -2.61 11.87 8.52
C ILE A 111 -1.74 10.94 9.36
N HIS A 112 -0.48 11.33 9.65
CA HIS A 112 0.43 10.51 10.46
C HIS A 112 -0.12 10.24 11.86
N LYS A 113 -0.63 11.28 12.54
CA LYS A 113 -1.22 11.15 13.89
C LYS A 113 -2.42 10.20 13.88
N PHE A 114 -3.29 10.30 12.87
CA PHE A 114 -4.43 9.41 12.73
C PHE A 114 -3.97 7.96 12.52
N LEU A 115 -3.07 7.72 11.57
CA LEU A 115 -2.61 6.38 11.23
C LEU A 115 -1.86 5.73 12.40
N TRP A 116 -1.01 6.48 13.12
CA TRP A 116 -0.36 5.97 14.33
C TRP A 116 -1.34 5.66 15.45
N LYS A 117 -2.37 6.49 15.64
CA LYS A 117 -3.40 6.23 16.65
C LYS A 117 -4.18 4.96 16.34
N LYS A 118 -4.49 4.71 15.06
CA LYS A 118 -5.32 3.58 14.66
C LYS A 118 -4.55 2.27 14.48
N TYR A 119 -3.38 2.32 13.85
CA TYR A 119 -2.62 1.13 13.45
C TYR A 119 -1.30 0.95 14.22
N GLY A 120 -0.94 1.91 15.05
CA GLY A 120 0.35 1.93 15.74
C GLY A 120 1.50 2.43 14.86
N LYS A 121 2.64 2.68 15.51
CA LYS A 121 3.89 3.06 14.86
C LYS A 121 4.62 1.83 14.35
N GLY A 122 4.90 1.79 13.05
CA GLY A 122 5.85 0.85 12.46
C GLY A 122 7.27 1.36 12.68
N LEU A 123 8.05 0.66 13.49
CA LEU A 123 9.49 0.90 13.61
C LEU A 123 10.22 -0.11 12.72
N VAL A 124 10.77 0.38 11.61
CA VAL A 124 11.40 -0.49 10.60
C VAL A 124 12.90 -0.31 10.64
N TYR A 125 13.62 -1.40 10.92
CA TYR A 125 15.06 -1.47 10.73
C TYR A 125 15.34 -1.65 9.23
N CYS A 126 16.05 -0.68 8.66
CA CYS A 126 16.39 -0.70 7.24
C CYS A 126 17.89 -0.89 7.07
N TYR A 127 18.26 -2.10 6.63
CA TYR A 127 19.64 -2.46 6.33
C TYR A 127 20.28 -1.53 5.28
N GLY A 128 19.50 -1.04 4.31
CA GLY A 128 20.02 -0.17 3.26
C GLY A 128 20.34 1.24 3.75
N CYS A 129 19.59 1.76 4.72
CA CYS A 129 19.87 3.05 5.37
C CYS A 129 20.98 2.94 6.41
N ASP A 130 21.01 1.84 7.17
CA ASP A 130 22.03 1.61 8.18
C ASP A 130 22.37 0.12 8.26
N PRO A 131 23.49 -0.29 7.63
CA PRO A 131 23.98 -1.67 7.69
C PRO A 131 24.31 -2.12 9.12
N THR A 132 24.54 -1.18 10.04
CA THR A 132 24.85 -1.48 11.45
C THR A 132 23.60 -1.68 12.32
N GLY A 133 22.40 -1.45 11.77
CA GLY A 133 21.13 -1.73 12.44
C GLY A 133 20.76 -0.77 13.58
N LYS A 134 21.40 0.41 13.67
CA LYS A 134 21.16 1.38 14.76
C LYS A 134 20.04 2.35 14.41
N LYS A 135 19.89 2.73 13.14
CA LYS A 135 18.83 3.63 12.66
C LYS A 135 17.56 2.87 12.29
N ARG A 136 16.43 3.50 12.59
CA ARG A 136 15.08 2.97 12.33
C ARG A 136 14.27 4.03 11.61
N HIS A 137 13.47 3.62 10.63
CA HIS A 137 12.43 4.50 10.13
C HIS A 137 11.26 4.52 11.12
N THR A 138 10.74 5.71 11.37
CA THR A 138 9.67 5.98 12.34
C THR A 138 8.36 6.41 11.69
N GLU A 139 8.37 6.69 10.38
CA GLU A 139 7.21 7.14 9.58
C GLU A 139 6.41 5.96 8.97
N TRP A 140 6.52 4.74 9.49
CA TRP A 140 5.78 3.57 8.98
C TRP A 140 4.54 3.24 9.81
N PHE A 141 3.60 2.52 9.19
CA PHE A 141 2.30 2.15 9.77
C PHE A 141 1.99 0.69 9.44
N ASN A 142 1.43 -0.05 10.41
CA ASN A 142 1.05 -1.45 10.23
C ASN A 142 -0.40 -1.57 9.77
N VAL A 143 -0.68 -1.18 8.52
CA VAL A 143 -2.04 -1.16 7.98
C VAL A 143 -2.45 -2.54 7.47
N PRO A 144 -3.56 -3.14 7.96
CA PRO A 144 -4.10 -4.37 7.40
C PRO A 144 -4.50 -4.19 5.93
N VAL A 145 -4.22 -5.17 5.07
CA VAL A 145 -4.52 -5.11 3.63
C VAL A 145 -6.00 -4.78 3.37
N LEU A 146 -6.91 -5.32 4.18
CA LEU A 146 -8.35 -5.08 4.08
C LEU A 146 -8.75 -3.62 4.39
N GLU A 147 -7.91 -2.87 5.09
CA GLU A 147 -8.19 -1.48 5.44
C GLU A 147 -7.56 -0.47 4.49
N LEU A 148 -6.69 -0.90 3.57
CA LEU A 148 -6.04 0.00 2.61
C LEU A 148 -7.03 0.86 1.81
N PRO A 149 -8.18 0.36 1.30
CA PRO A 149 -9.15 1.21 0.60
C PRO A 149 -9.70 2.34 1.48
N SER A 150 -9.91 2.07 2.76
CA SER A 150 -10.38 3.07 3.73
C SER A 150 -9.31 4.11 4.03
N VAL A 151 -8.04 3.70 4.09
CA VAL A 151 -6.91 4.63 4.26
C VAL A 151 -6.79 5.58 3.07
N LEU A 152 -6.93 5.09 1.83
CA LEU A 152 -6.89 5.97 0.65
C LEU A 152 -8.02 7.01 0.68
N ARG A 153 -9.25 6.61 1.03
CA ARG A 153 -10.37 7.55 1.19
C ARG A 153 -10.15 8.57 2.30
N LEU A 154 -9.54 8.14 3.40
CA LEU A 154 -9.21 9.02 4.51
C LEU A 154 -8.19 10.08 4.08
N ILE A 155 -7.10 9.68 3.42
CA ILE A 155 -6.10 10.61 2.91
C ILE A 155 -6.74 11.60 1.93
N ASP A 156 -7.58 11.12 1.02
CA ASP A 156 -8.34 11.97 0.08
C ASP A 156 -9.20 12.99 0.84
N SER A 157 -9.89 12.58 1.91
CA SER A 157 -10.70 13.49 2.73
C SER A 157 -9.88 14.56 3.45
N TYR A 158 -8.67 14.23 3.92
CA TYR A 158 -7.75 15.19 4.53
C TYR A 158 -7.24 16.19 3.50
N CYS A 159 -6.89 15.71 2.30
CA CYS A 159 -6.47 16.58 1.20
C CYS A 159 -7.61 17.49 0.71
N LEU A 160 -8.85 16.97 0.65
CA LEU A 160 -10.06 17.76 0.34
C LEU A 160 -10.36 18.82 1.40
N GLY A 161 -10.14 18.52 2.68
CA GLY A 161 -10.27 19.51 3.75
C GLY A 161 -9.29 20.69 3.62
N GLY A 162 -8.20 20.50 2.86
CA GLY A 162 -7.28 21.55 2.44
C GLY A 162 -7.73 22.36 1.22
N GLU A 163 -8.92 22.09 0.67
CA GLU A 163 -9.52 22.87 -0.41
C GLU A 163 -10.56 23.85 0.17
N SER A 164 -10.49 25.13 -0.22
CA SER A 164 -11.58 26.08 0.07
C SER A 164 -12.82 25.63 -0.70
N ARG A 165 -13.95 25.51 0.02
CA ARG A 165 -15.27 25.32 -0.59
C ARG A 165 -15.70 26.55 -1.38
#